data_AF-A0A7W4F1C8-F1
#
_entry.id   AF-A0A7W4F1C8-F1
#
_cell.length_a   1.000
_cell.length_b   1.000
_cell.length_c   1.000
_cell.angle_alpha   90.00
_cell.angle_beta   90.00
_cell.angle_gamma   90.00
#
_symmetry.space_group_name_H-M   'P 1'
#
loop_
_entity.id
_entity.type
_entity.pdbx_description
1 polymer ?
#
loop_
_entity_poly.entity_id
_entity_poly.type
_entity_poly.pdbx_seq_one_letter_code
_entity_poly.pdbx_strand_id
1 'polypeptide(L)'
;MERKMLPKNSNPKLEGARPLSRQERIAQLEEQLGQKESRLSRQVAAADKLYKNLGEESGCDFRVGRFVDADSTVWQIYNNYANKENPYGWLVICCGPDAENDSGDPEAAVQEITENSCAEGRYMPYVMPKGVKAIDTLHFAGRRSINVFWKGGEELVVADSLGRELLPLDELIAKKNAKKNDTDNKRPEEITADNKEDDTDKRFKEIVESSLADVEEGLGAAAVSGTVRVAA
;
A
#
# COMPACT_ATOMS: atom_id res chain seq x y z
N MET A 1 17.55 -44.86 -2.71
CA MET A 1 16.41 -43.99 -2.33
C MET A 1 16.80 -42.56 -2.68
N GLU A 2 16.45 -42.11 -3.88
CA GLU A 2 16.70 -40.73 -4.32
C GLU A 2 15.62 -39.81 -3.73
N ARG A 3 16.03 -38.80 -2.96
CA ARG A 3 15.16 -37.75 -2.44
C ARG A 3 14.92 -36.73 -3.56
N LYS A 4 13.71 -36.69 -4.12
CA LYS A 4 13.25 -35.58 -4.96
C LYS A 4 13.11 -34.33 -4.08
N MET A 5 14.08 -33.41 -4.18
CA MET A 5 13.95 -32.04 -3.68
C MET A 5 12.96 -31.29 -4.60
N LEU A 6 11.80 -30.90 -4.07
CA LEU A 6 10.90 -29.94 -4.72
C LEU A 6 11.40 -28.52 -4.40
N PRO A 7 11.60 -27.64 -5.40
CA PRO A 7 11.76 -26.22 -5.10
C PRO A 7 10.41 -25.64 -4.67
N LYS A 8 10.29 -25.28 -3.38
CA LYS A 8 9.14 -24.56 -2.81
C LYS A 8 9.46 -23.06 -2.82
N ASN A 9 9.53 -22.51 -4.02
CA ASN A 9 9.54 -21.08 -4.31
C ASN A 9 9.08 -20.98 -5.77
N SER A 10 7.77 -20.93 -5.95
CA SER A 10 7.16 -20.58 -7.23
C SER A 10 6.35 -19.32 -7.01
N ASN A 11 7.02 -18.20 -6.76
CA ASN A 11 6.53 -16.98 -7.39
C ASN A 11 6.81 -17.17 -8.89
N PRO A 12 5.79 -17.15 -9.77
CA PRO A 12 6.06 -17.17 -11.20
C PRO A 12 6.88 -15.92 -11.53
N LYS A 13 8.19 -16.08 -11.71
CA LYS A 13 8.97 -15.14 -12.51
C LYS A 13 8.47 -15.31 -13.94
N LEU A 14 7.46 -14.54 -14.30
CA LEU A 14 7.03 -14.43 -15.68
C LEU A 14 8.05 -13.56 -16.42
N GLU A 15 9.11 -14.20 -16.91
CA GLU A 15 9.92 -13.64 -17.98
C GLU A 15 8.98 -13.38 -19.18
N GLY A 16 8.73 -12.10 -19.48
CA GLY A 16 7.94 -11.67 -20.63
C GLY A 16 6.44 -11.42 -20.41
N ALA A 17 5.91 -11.48 -19.18
CA ALA A 17 4.52 -11.08 -18.95
C ALA A 17 4.37 -9.56 -18.92
N ARG A 18 3.34 -9.07 -19.63
CA ARG A 18 2.81 -7.72 -19.40
C ARG A 18 2.64 -7.49 -17.89
N PRO A 19 2.86 -6.26 -17.38
CA PRO A 19 2.50 -5.94 -16.01
C PRO A 19 1.05 -6.35 -15.74
N LEU A 20 0.82 -7.05 -14.63
CA LEU A 20 -0.53 -7.40 -14.21
C LEU A 20 -1.36 -6.12 -14.07
N SER A 21 -2.57 -6.15 -14.60
CA SER A 21 -3.57 -5.13 -14.32
C SER A 21 -3.86 -5.08 -12.82
N ARG A 22 -4.37 -3.94 -12.35
CA ARG A 22 -4.77 -3.76 -10.96
C ARG A 22 -5.76 -4.85 -10.50
N GLN A 23 -6.73 -5.18 -11.36
CA GLN A 23 -7.72 -6.23 -11.09
C GLN A 23 -7.10 -7.62 -10.99
N GLU A 24 -6.16 -7.97 -11.87
CA GLU A 24 -5.43 -9.25 -11.79
C GLU A 24 -4.61 -9.33 -10.49
N ARG A 25 -3.97 -8.22 -10.06
CA ARG A 25 -3.27 -8.15 -8.77
C ARG A 25 -4.23 -8.36 -7.59
N ILE A 26 -5.37 -7.68 -7.59
CA ILE A 26 -6.40 -7.82 -6.55
C ILE A 26 -6.90 -9.27 -6.46
N ALA A 27 -7.24 -9.89 -7.59
CA ALA A 27 -7.71 -11.26 -7.62
C ALA A 27 -6.68 -12.25 -7.04
N GLN A 28 -5.39 -12.08 -7.37
CA GLN A 28 -4.31 -12.89 -6.78
C GLN A 28 -4.18 -12.68 -5.27
N LEU A 29 -4.31 -11.44 -4.78
CA LEU A 29 -4.25 -11.15 -3.35
C LEU A 29 -5.45 -11.74 -2.60
N GLU A 30 -6.66 -11.67 -3.17
CA GLU A 30 -7.85 -12.30 -2.59
C GLU A 30 -7.66 -13.82 -2.43
N GLU A 31 -7.13 -14.49 -3.46
CA GLU A 31 -6.83 -15.93 -3.43
C GLU A 31 -5.80 -16.26 -2.34
N GLN A 32 -4.68 -15.53 -2.31
CA GLN A 32 -3.64 -15.73 -1.32
C GLN A 32 -4.16 -15.50 0.11
N LEU A 33 -4.90 -14.41 0.35
CA LEU A 33 -5.54 -14.16 1.64
C LEU A 33 -6.51 -15.29 2.01
N GLY A 34 -7.17 -15.93 1.04
CA GLY A 34 -8.04 -17.09 1.23
C GLY A 34 -7.33 -18.29 1.86
N GLN A 35 -6.08 -18.51 1.46
CA GLN A 35 -5.25 -19.62 1.90
C GLN A 35 -4.48 -19.25 3.18
N LYS A 36 -4.83 -19.86 4.33
CA LYS A 36 -4.17 -19.58 5.62
C LYS A 36 -2.65 -19.82 5.59
N GLU A 37 -2.21 -20.78 4.77
CA GLU A 37 -0.80 -21.13 4.63
C GLU A 37 -0.06 -20.26 3.61
N SER A 38 -0.74 -19.36 2.90
CA SER A 38 -0.06 -18.46 1.97
C SER A 38 0.89 -17.54 2.72
N ARG A 39 1.94 -17.12 2.01
CA ARG A 39 2.91 -16.16 2.53
C ARG A 39 2.22 -14.88 2.98
N LEU A 40 1.33 -14.32 2.15
CA LEU A 40 0.57 -13.11 2.44
C LEU A 40 -0.26 -13.22 3.73
N SER A 41 -1.01 -14.31 3.90
CA SER A 41 -1.80 -14.53 5.13
C SER A 41 -0.91 -14.58 6.38
N ARG A 42 0.26 -15.22 6.28
CA ARG A 42 1.21 -15.30 7.38
C ARG A 42 1.91 -13.96 7.65
N GLN A 43 2.23 -13.17 6.62
CA GLN A 43 2.77 -11.81 6.78
C GLN A 43 1.77 -10.90 7.50
N VAL A 44 0.49 -10.93 7.10
CA VAL A 44 -0.58 -10.17 7.79
C VAL A 44 -0.69 -10.61 9.26
N ALA A 45 -0.65 -11.91 9.54
CA ALA A 45 -0.70 -12.44 10.90
C ALA A 45 0.53 -12.05 11.73
N ALA A 46 1.73 -12.04 11.15
CA ALA A 46 2.95 -11.61 11.81
C ALA A 46 2.90 -10.12 12.20
N ALA A 47 2.43 -9.27 11.29
CA ALA A 47 2.24 -7.85 11.55
C ALA A 47 1.15 -7.59 12.61
N ASP A 48 0.02 -8.30 12.55
CA ASP A 48 -1.03 -8.23 13.57
C ASP A 48 -0.52 -8.68 14.95
N LYS A 49 0.33 -9.72 14.99
CA LYS A 49 0.95 -10.21 16.22
C LYS A 49 1.91 -9.18 16.80
N LEU A 50 2.76 -8.56 15.98
CA LEU A 50 3.67 -7.51 16.44
C LEU A 50 2.90 -6.32 17.01
N TYR A 51 1.88 -5.83 16.31
CA TYR A 51 1.06 -4.73 16.81
C TYR A 51 0.44 -5.03 18.18
N LYS A 52 -0.12 -6.24 18.36
CA LYS A 52 -0.66 -6.67 19.66
C LYS A 52 0.40 -6.73 20.76
N ASN A 53 1.63 -7.12 20.42
CA ASN A 53 2.72 -7.19 21.38
C ASN A 53 3.23 -5.81 21.81
N LEU A 54 3.13 -4.80 20.94
CA LEU A 54 3.44 -3.40 21.31
C LEU A 54 2.46 -2.84 22.33
N GLY A 55 1.21 -3.33 22.36
CA GLY A 55 0.21 -2.93 23.36
C GLY A 55 0.00 -1.42 23.46
N GLU A 56 -0.14 -0.92 24.69
CA GLU A 56 -0.29 0.52 24.99
C GLU A 56 0.96 1.34 24.61
N GLU A 57 2.15 0.72 24.56
CA GLU A 57 3.40 1.38 24.16
C GLU A 57 3.43 1.76 22.67
N SER A 58 2.54 1.18 21.85
CA SER A 58 2.36 1.60 20.46
C SER A 58 1.97 3.08 20.36
N GLY A 59 1.29 3.60 21.39
CA GLY A 59 0.88 4.99 21.50
C GLY A 59 0.04 5.48 20.32
N CYS A 60 -0.50 4.62 19.45
CA CYS A 60 -1.23 4.99 18.25
C CYS A 60 -2.64 4.41 18.27
N ASP A 61 -3.63 5.29 18.29
CA ASP A 61 -5.05 4.91 18.47
C ASP A 61 -5.81 4.77 17.15
N PHE A 62 -5.27 5.29 16.04
CA PHE A 62 -5.94 5.28 14.74
C PHE A 62 -5.21 4.38 13.73
N ARG A 63 -5.88 3.33 13.25
CA ARG A 63 -5.37 2.52 12.13
C ARG A 63 -5.74 3.18 10.81
N VAL A 64 -4.72 3.65 10.08
CA VAL A 64 -4.87 4.17 8.71
C VAL A 64 -5.23 3.03 7.76
N GLY A 65 -4.57 1.88 7.90
CA GLY A 65 -4.95 0.67 7.19
C GLY A 65 -3.83 -0.36 7.01
N ARG A 66 -4.20 -1.48 6.40
CA ARG A 66 -3.32 -2.55 5.94
C ARG A 66 -3.21 -2.49 4.42
N PHE A 67 -1.98 -2.57 3.92
CA PHE A 67 -1.70 -2.49 2.50
C PHE A 67 -0.65 -3.49 2.05
N VAL A 68 -0.56 -3.70 0.75
CA VAL A 68 0.53 -4.45 0.11
C VAL A 68 1.11 -3.68 -1.06
N ASP A 69 2.42 -3.52 -1.10
CA ASP A 69 3.09 -2.86 -2.22
C ASP A 69 3.32 -3.80 -3.42
N ALA A 70 3.89 -3.25 -4.50
CA ALA A 70 4.24 -4.02 -5.69
C ALA A 70 5.30 -5.11 -5.42
N ASP A 71 6.07 -4.97 -4.35
CA ASP A 71 7.16 -5.86 -3.97
C ASP A 71 6.68 -6.93 -2.96
N SER A 72 5.37 -7.08 -2.77
CA SER A 72 4.74 -8.02 -1.83
C SER A 72 5.09 -7.79 -0.36
N THR A 73 5.50 -6.58 0.01
CA THR A 73 5.63 -6.20 1.42
C THR A 73 4.25 -5.86 1.97
N VAL A 74 3.91 -6.42 3.13
CA VAL A 74 2.73 -6.01 3.90
C VAL A 74 3.08 -4.82 4.76
N TRP A 75 2.24 -3.79 4.70
CA TRP A 75 2.34 -2.55 5.46
C TRP A 75 1.13 -2.42 6.38
N GLN A 76 1.35 -2.10 7.65
CA GLN A 76 0.30 -1.62 8.54
C GLN A 76 0.68 -0.22 9.02
N ILE A 77 -0.21 0.73 8.76
CA ILE A 77 0.03 2.14 9.03
C ILE A 77 -0.95 2.58 10.10
N TYR A 78 -0.40 3.22 11.13
CA TYR A 78 -1.12 3.77 12.25
C TYR A 78 -0.69 5.20 12.47
N ASN A 79 -1.61 5.98 13.00
CA ASN A 79 -1.41 7.38 13.32
C ASN A 79 -2.01 7.67 14.70
N ASN A 80 -1.48 8.70 15.35
CA ASN A 80 -1.89 9.15 16.67
C ASN A 80 -2.60 10.52 16.69
N TYR A 81 -3.42 10.84 15.69
CA TYR A 81 -4.08 12.16 15.56
C TYR A 81 -4.89 12.58 16.80
N ALA A 82 -5.33 11.63 17.62
CA ALA A 82 -6.07 11.91 18.85
C ALA A 82 -5.17 12.36 20.03
N ASN A 83 -3.87 12.08 19.99
CA ASN A 83 -2.95 12.41 21.06
C ASN A 83 -2.36 13.81 20.86
N LYS A 84 -2.76 14.72 21.74
CA LYS A 84 -2.34 16.13 21.72
C LYS A 84 -0.90 16.35 22.18
N GLU A 85 -0.30 15.38 22.88
CA GLU A 85 1.09 15.45 23.37
C GLU A 85 2.09 14.98 22.31
N ASN A 86 1.68 14.10 21.39
CA ASN A 86 2.48 13.64 20.25
C ASN A 86 1.67 13.62 18.93
N PRO A 87 1.31 14.80 18.38
CA PRO A 87 0.46 14.92 17.19
C PRO A 87 1.10 14.43 15.89
N TYR A 88 2.37 14.01 15.91
CA TYR A 88 3.11 13.45 14.77
C TYR A 88 3.50 11.98 15.02
N GLY A 89 2.86 11.30 15.98
CA GLY A 89 3.09 9.89 16.26
C GLY A 89 2.57 9.01 15.11
N TRP A 90 3.48 8.52 14.29
CA TRP A 90 3.20 7.50 13.29
C TRP A 90 3.83 6.18 13.73
N LEU A 91 3.11 5.09 13.50
CA LEU A 91 3.64 3.75 13.64
C LEU A 91 3.43 3.02 12.32
N VAL A 92 4.53 2.54 11.75
CA VAL A 92 4.53 1.73 10.54
C VAL A 92 5.12 0.38 10.86
N ILE A 93 4.36 -0.68 10.59
CA ILE A 93 4.82 -2.06 10.71
C ILE A 93 4.92 -2.64 9.31
N CYS A 94 6.08 -3.20 8.99
CA CYS A 94 6.36 -3.82 7.70
C CYS A 94 6.64 -5.31 7.88
N CYS A 95 6.16 -6.13 6.96
CA CYS A 95 6.58 -7.53 6.83
C CYS A 95 6.94 -7.78 5.36
N GLY A 96 8.24 -7.80 5.06
CA GLY A 96 8.75 -8.00 3.71
C GLY A 96 8.47 -9.42 3.18
N PRO A 97 8.50 -9.62 1.85
CA PRO A 97 8.26 -10.93 1.25
C PRO A 97 9.26 -11.98 1.74
N ASP A 98 10.52 -11.59 1.94
CA ASP A 98 11.62 -12.45 2.34
C ASP A 98 12.03 -12.27 3.81
N ALA A 99 11.29 -11.45 4.57
CA ALA A 99 11.57 -11.25 6.00
C ALA A 99 11.12 -12.50 6.78
N GLU A 100 12.06 -13.25 7.33
CA GLU A 100 11.81 -14.49 8.06
C GLU A 100 12.66 -14.56 9.32
N ASN A 101 12.08 -15.14 10.37
CA ASN A 101 12.83 -15.49 11.59
C ASN A 101 13.56 -16.83 11.42
N ASP A 102 14.30 -17.26 12.45
CA ASP A 102 15.04 -18.53 12.45
C ASP A 102 14.19 -19.78 12.19
N SER A 103 12.86 -19.70 12.40
CA SER A 103 11.93 -20.79 12.12
C SER A 103 11.41 -20.79 10.67
N GLY A 104 11.78 -19.82 9.85
CA GLY A 104 11.28 -19.62 8.49
C GLY A 104 9.88 -18.99 8.43
N ASP A 105 9.35 -18.51 9.56
CA ASP A 105 8.07 -17.81 9.60
C ASP A 105 8.26 -16.33 9.26
N PRO A 106 7.30 -15.66 8.59
CA PRO A 106 7.40 -14.23 8.32
C PRO A 106 7.65 -13.42 9.59
N GLU A 107 8.60 -12.51 9.51
CA GLU A 107 8.94 -11.60 10.59
C GLU A 107 8.53 -10.18 10.23
N ALA A 108 7.66 -9.60 11.05
CA ALA A 108 7.28 -8.20 10.94
C ALA A 108 8.18 -7.36 11.85
N ALA A 109 8.44 -6.12 11.45
CA ALA A 109 9.22 -5.17 12.22
C ALA A 109 8.57 -3.80 12.22
N VAL A 110 8.79 -3.04 13.29
CA VAL A 110 8.50 -1.61 13.30
C VAL A 110 9.51 -0.92 12.41
N GLN A 111 9.02 -0.13 11.47
CA GLN A 111 9.85 0.64 10.56
C GLN A 111 10.17 1.99 11.19
N GLU A 112 11.46 2.27 11.34
CA GLU A 112 11.93 3.59 11.81
C GLU A 112 11.58 4.67 10.78
N ILE A 113 10.80 5.66 11.24
CA ILE A 113 10.45 6.85 10.49
C ILE A 113 11.51 7.90 10.78
N THR A 114 12.26 8.28 9.75
CA THR A 114 13.35 9.26 9.89
C THR A 114 12.83 10.69 9.84
N GLU A 115 11.75 10.91 9.09
CA GLU A 115 11.12 12.21 8.91
C GLU A 115 9.67 11.99 8.45
N ASN A 116 8.77 12.89 8.83
CA ASN A 116 7.43 12.96 8.27
C ASN A 116 7.02 14.42 7.99
N SER A 117 6.14 14.61 7.02
CA SER A 117 5.62 15.93 6.67
C SER A 117 4.17 15.82 6.23
N CYS A 118 3.42 16.93 6.34
CA CYS A 118 2.05 17.04 5.89
C CYS A 118 1.91 18.24 4.95
N ALA A 119 1.42 18.02 3.74
CA ALA A 119 1.06 19.07 2.80
C ALA A 119 -0.47 19.19 2.76
N GLU A 120 -1.03 20.35 3.13
CA GLU A 120 -2.48 20.60 3.07
C GLU A 120 -2.85 21.40 1.81
N GLY A 121 -3.89 20.98 1.10
CA GLY A 121 -4.35 21.64 -0.11
C GLY A 121 -4.85 23.06 0.06
N ARG A 122 -5.23 23.45 1.28
CA ARG A 122 -5.56 24.86 1.58
C ARG A 122 -4.35 25.79 1.41
N TYR A 123 -3.13 25.28 1.60
CA TYR A 123 -1.89 26.05 1.49
C TYR A 123 -1.17 25.79 0.18
N MET A 124 -1.39 24.63 -0.43
CA MET A 124 -0.73 24.20 -1.67
C MET A 124 -1.75 23.81 -2.77
N PRO A 125 -2.72 24.68 -3.10
CA PRO A 125 -3.86 24.29 -3.94
C PRO A 125 -3.46 23.93 -5.38
N TYR A 126 -2.37 24.49 -5.91
CA TYR A 126 -1.93 24.28 -7.30
C TYR A 126 -1.13 23.00 -7.54
N VAL A 127 -0.62 22.37 -6.48
CA VAL A 127 0.18 21.13 -6.58
C VAL A 127 -0.54 19.94 -5.95
N MET A 128 -1.75 20.16 -5.42
CA MET A 128 -2.55 19.08 -4.86
C MET A 128 -3.29 18.34 -5.97
N PRO A 129 -3.23 17.00 -5.98
CA PRO A 129 -4.07 16.21 -6.86
C PRO A 129 -5.55 16.54 -6.64
N LYS A 130 -6.34 16.46 -7.71
CA LYS A 130 -7.76 16.82 -7.65
C LYS A 130 -8.48 15.94 -6.62
N GLY A 131 -9.23 16.59 -5.74
CA GLY A 131 -9.97 15.94 -4.67
C GLY A 131 -9.12 15.58 -3.43
N VAL A 132 -7.79 15.66 -3.49
CA VAL A 132 -6.92 15.44 -2.33
C VAL A 132 -6.86 16.71 -1.47
N LYS A 133 -7.16 16.56 -0.18
CA LYS A 133 -7.14 17.63 0.83
C LYS A 133 -5.83 17.72 1.57
N ALA A 134 -5.15 16.60 1.78
CA ALA A 134 -3.85 16.56 2.44
C ALA A 134 -3.04 15.36 1.97
N ILE A 135 -1.72 15.47 2.05
CA ILE A 135 -0.78 14.39 1.80
C ILE A 135 0.18 14.31 2.98
N ASP A 136 0.15 13.20 3.71
CA ASP A 136 1.20 12.88 4.67
C ASP A 136 2.28 12.06 3.99
N THR A 137 3.54 12.49 4.13
CA THR A 137 4.70 11.77 3.61
C THR A 137 5.49 11.21 4.78
N LEU A 138 5.80 9.92 4.74
CA LEU A 138 6.63 9.23 5.74
C LEU A 138 7.92 8.77 5.08
N HIS A 139 9.06 9.23 5.60
CA HIS A 139 10.39 8.85 5.17
C HIS A 139 10.98 7.79 6.11
N PHE A 140 11.77 6.87 5.56
CA PHE A 140 12.36 5.76 6.28
C PHE A 140 13.83 5.61 5.92
N ALA A 141 14.63 5.09 6.86
CA ALA A 141 16.01 4.70 6.58
C ALA A 141 16.04 3.45 5.68
N GLY A 142 16.74 3.53 4.54
CA GLY A 142 16.97 2.38 3.67
C GLY A 142 15.73 1.83 2.95
N ARG A 143 14.60 2.53 2.99
CA ARG A 143 13.34 2.13 2.34
C ARG A 143 12.68 3.34 1.67
N ARG A 144 11.87 3.10 0.63
CA ARG A 144 11.13 4.16 -0.06
C ARG A 144 10.11 4.79 0.87
N SER A 145 9.99 6.11 0.78
CA SER A 145 8.93 6.86 1.45
C SER A 145 7.56 6.45 0.94
N ILE A 146 6.56 6.62 1.79
CA ILE A 146 5.16 6.42 1.43
C ILE A 146 4.38 7.71 1.63
N ASN A 147 3.38 7.90 0.78
CA ASN A 147 2.48 9.03 0.77
C ASN A 147 1.06 8.54 1.09
N VAL A 148 0.40 9.17 2.06
CA VAL A 148 -1.00 8.95 2.40
C VAL A 148 -1.81 10.14 1.87
N PHE A 149 -2.59 9.91 0.82
CA PHE A 149 -3.42 10.91 0.16
C PHE A 149 -4.83 10.91 0.77
N TRP A 150 -5.20 12.00 1.42
CA TRP A 150 -6.51 12.16 2.06
C TRP A 150 -7.48 12.88 1.13
N LYS A 151 -8.58 12.24 0.71
CA LYS A 151 -9.58 12.85 -0.19
C LYS A 151 -10.69 13.62 0.57
N GLY A 152 -10.76 13.42 1.89
CA GLY A 152 -11.77 13.97 2.79
C GLY A 152 -12.81 12.93 3.18
N GLY A 153 -13.14 12.84 4.47
CA GLY A 153 -13.82 11.66 5.02
C GLY A 153 -12.80 10.56 5.37
N GLU A 154 -13.24 9.30 5.43
CA GLU A 154 -12.37 8.12 5.68
C GLU A 154 -11.66 7.61 4.41
N GLU A 155 -11.84 8.30 3.29
CA GLU A 155 -11.32 7.88 1.98
C GLU A 155 -9.86 8.32 1.79
N LEU A 156 -8.96 7.33 1.65
CA LEU A 156 -7.52 7.56 1.44
C LEU A 156 -6.89 6.61 0.41
N VAL A 157 -5.82 7.06 -0.22
CA VAL A 157 -4.95 6.22 -1.07
C VAL A 157 -3.55 6.26 -0.49
N VAL A 158 -2.83 5.13 -0.57
CA VAL A 158 -1.43 5.04 -0.18
C VAL A 158 -0.59 4.67 -1.39
N ALA A 159 0.51 5.39 -1.61
CA ALA A 159 1.46 5.09 -2.67
C ALA A 159 2.89 5.26 -2.19
N ASP A 160 3.84 4.59 -2.83
CA ASP A 160 5.26 4.86 -2.60
C ASP A 160 5.70 6.19 -3.25
N SER A 161 6.94 6.60 -2.98
CA SER A 161 7.52 7.82 -3.55
C SER A 161 7.63 7.86 -5.07
N LEU A 162 7.41 6.74 -5.77
CA LEU A 162 7.33 6.69 -7.24
C LEU A 162 5.88 6.74 -7.75
N GLY A 163 4.90 6.92 -6.87
CA GLY A 163 3.48 6.92 -7.22
C GLY A 163 2.92 5.52 -7.48
N ARG A 164 3.57 4.44 -7.02
CA ARG A 164 3.04 3.07 -7.13
C ARG A 164 2.06 2.80 -5.99
N GLU A 165 0.85 2.37 -6.33
CA GLU A 165 -0.19 2.03 -5.34
C GLU A 165 0.25 0.95 -4.36
N LEU A 166 -0.06 1.19 -3.09
CA LEU A 166 -0.15 0.17 -2.06
C LEU A 166 -1.61 -0.29 -1.98
N LEU A 167 -1.89 -1.53 -2.42
CA LEU A 167 -3.26 -2.03 -2.52
C LEU A 167 -3.88 -2.26 -1.12
N PRO A 168 -5.13 -1.81 -0.87
CA PRO A 168 -5.74 -1.86 0.46
C PRO A 168 -6.19 -3.28 0.81
N LEU A 169 -5.46 -3.94 1.72
CA LEU A 169 -5.77 -5.29 2.19
C LEU A 169 -7.01 -5.35 3.07
N ASP A 170 -7.33 -4.28 3.81
CA ASP A 170 -8.53 -4.23 4.67
C ASP A 170 -9.81 -4.46 3.87
N GLU A 171 -9.96 -3.77 2.74
CA GLU A 171 -11.09 -3.91 1.83
C GLU A 171 -11.19 -5.34 1.29
N LEU A 172 -10.06 -5.94 0.89
CA LEU A 172 -10.01 -7.31 0.37
C LEU A 172 -10.36 -8.35 1.45
N ILE A 173 -9.85 -8.18 2.67
CA ILE A 173 -10.17 -9.04 3.80
C ILE A 173 -11.65 -8.93 4.17
N ALA A 174 -12.22 -7.73 4.17
CA ALA A 174 -13.64 -7.50 4.42
C ALA A 174 -14.52 -8.17 3.35
N LYS A 175 -14.22 -7.96 2.07
CA LYS A 175 -14.92 -8.61 0.93
C LYS A 175 -14.90 -10.14 1.05
N LYS A 176 -13.75 -10.71 1.39
CA LYS A 176 -13.60 -12.15 1.64
C LYS A 176 -14.49 -12.63 2.79
N ASN A 177 -14.49 -11.92 3.92
CA ASN A 177 -15.26 -12.33 5.10
C ASN A 177 -16.77 -12.22 4.84
N ALA A 178 -17.22 -11.22 4.08
CA ALA A 178 -18.61 -11.11 3.64
C ALA A 178 -19.04 -12.31 2.78
N LYS A 179 -18.24 -12.68 1.77
CA LYS A 179 -18.50 -13.85 0.89
C LYS A 179 -18.62 -15.17 1.67
N LYS A 180 -17.84 -15.35 2.75
CA LYS A 180 -17.92 -16.56 3.59
C LYS A 180 -19.24 -16.68 4.34
N ASN A 181 -19.77 -15.56 4.84
CA ASN A 181 -21.00 -15.53 5.61
C ASN A 181 -22.24 -15.80 4.72
N ASP A 182 -22.18 -15.50 3.42
CA ASP A 182 -23.26 -15.82 2.47
C ASP A 182 -23.28 -17.32 2.08
N THR A 183 -22.13 -17.98 2.04
CA THR A 183 -22.04 -19.42 1.71
C THR A 183 -22.56 -20.37 2.79
N ASP A 184 -22.72 -19.92 4.03
CA ASP A 184 -23.29 -20.74 5.11
C ASP A 184 -24.81 -20.96 4.97
N ASN A 185 -25.47 -20.39 3.94
CA ASN A 185 -26.88 -20.67 3.63
C ASN A 185 -27.26 -20.60 2.13
N LYS A 186 -26.38 -21.02 1.22
CA LYS A 186 -26.71 -21.68 -0.07
C LYS A 186 -25.45 -21.84 -0.91
N ARG A 187 -25.37 -22.98 -1.61
CA ARG A 187 -24.35 -23.30 -2.62
C ARG A 187 -24.20 -22.13 -3.61
N PRO A 188 -22.98 -21.64 -3.90
CA PRO A 188 -22.84 -20.49 -4.77
C PRO A 188 -23.10 -20.92 -6.22
N GLU A 189 -24.15 -20.35 -6.80
CA GLU A 189 -24.27 -20.26 -8.26
C GLU A 189 -23.15 -19.35 -8.76
N GLU A 190 -22.55 -19.77 -9.87
CA GLU A 190 -21.51 -19.07 -10.61
C GLU A 190 -22.03 -17.69 -11.04
N ILE A 191 -21.76 -16.68 -10.21
CA ILE A 191 -22.03 -15.28 -10.56
C ILE A 191 -20.98 -14.86 -11.58
N THR A 192 -21.40 -14.83 -12.85
CA THR A 192 -20.74 -14.06 -13.90
C THR A 192 -20.50 -12.66 -13.37
N ALA A 193 -19.22 -12.31 -13.18
CA ALA A 193 -18.80 -11.00 -12.74
C ALA A 193 -19.25 -9.96 -13.78
N ASP A 194 -20.39 -9.34 -13.55
CA ASP A 194 -20.69 -8.05 -14.15
C ASP A 194 -19.57 -7.10 -13.71
N ASN A 195 -18.79 -6.61 -14.67
CA ASN A 195 -17.73 -5.62 -14.53
C ASN A 195 -18.30 -4.28 -14.04
N LYS A 196 -18.83 -4.24 -12.82
CA LYS A 196 -18.92 -2.99 -12.07
C LYS A 196 -17.50 -2.65 -11.64
N GLU A 197 -16.92 -1.73 -12.39
CA GLU A 197 -15.72 -0.98 -12.03
C GLU A 197 -15.74 -0.69 -10.52
N ASP A 198 -14.87 -1.39 -9.77
CA ASP A 198 -14.80 -1.31 -8.31
C ASP A 198 -14.49 0.14 -7.94
N ASP A 199 -15.20 0.70 -6.96
CA ASP A 199 -15.04 2.11 -6.55
C ASP A 199 -13.56 2.41 -6.23
N THR A 200 -12.85 1.41 -5.69
CA THR A 200 -11.41 1.46 -5.41
C THR A 200 -10.52 1.57 -6.66
N ASP A 201 -10.89 0.98 -7.81
CA ASP A 201 -10.17 1.13 -9.10
C ASP A 201 -10.25 2.59 -9.59
N LYS A 202 -11.41 3.24 -9.41
CA LYS A 202 -11.60 4.66 -9.76
C LYS A 202 -10.78 5.59 -8.89
N ARG A 203 -10.67 5.31 -7.60
CA ARG A 203 -10.00 6.17 -6.62
C ARG A 203 -8.52 6.37 -6.92
N PHE A 204 -7.79 5.28 -7.18
CA PHE A 204 -6.36 5.37 -7.52
C PHE A 204 -6.15 6.03 -8.88
N LYS A 205 -6.93 5.62 -9.89
CA LYS A 205 -6.82 6.16 -11.25
C LYS A 205 -7.14 7.65 -11.29
N GLU A 206 -8.17 8.12 -10.59
CA GLU A 206 -8.51 9.53 -10.49
C GLU A 206 -7.39 10.35 -9.84
N ILE A 207 -6.72 9.82 -8.81
CA ILE A 207 -5.57 10.52 -8.17
C ILE A 207 -4.36 10.53 -9.10
N VAL A 208 -3.99 9.39 -9.70
CA VAL A 208 -2.79 9.32 -10.56
C VAL A 208 -2.98 10.09 -11.86
N GLU A 209 -4.14 9.95 -12.53
CA GLU A 209 -4.41 10.68 -13.77
C GLU A 209 -4.64 12.17 -13.53
N SER A 210 -5.27 12.58 -12.43
CA SER A 210 -5.35 14.02 -12.09
C SER A 210 -3.99 14.62 -11.70
N SER A 211 -3.09 13.83 -11.11
CA SER A 211 -1.72 14.27 -10.80
C SER A 211 -0.83 14.39 -12.04
N LEU A 212 -1.12 13.65 -13.11
CA LEU A 212 -0.32 13.63 -14.35
C LEU A 212 -0.91 14.53 -15.45
N ALA A 213 -2.22 14.80 -15.45
CA ALA A 213 -2.87 15.66 -16.43
C ALA A 213 -2.43 17.13 -16.33
N ASP A 214 -2.11 17.63 -15.13
CA ASP A 214 -1.63 19.00 -14.94
C ASP A 214 -0.12 19.18 -15.24
N VAL A 215 0.61 18.09 -15.51
CA VAL A 215 2.04 18.15 -15.87
C VAL A 215 2.25 18.42 -17.37
N GLU A 216 1.30 18.02 -18.23
CA GLU A 216 1.40 18.29 -19.67
C GLU A 216 1.17 19.77 -20.03
N GLU A 217 0.47 20.56 -19.20
CA GLU A 217 0.21 21.98 -19.49
C GLU A 217 1.09 22.98 -18.69
N GLY A 218 1.97 22.50 -17.81
CA GLY A 218 2.82 23.35 -16.94
C GLY A 218 4.32 23.35 -17.24
N LEU A 219 4.86 22.33 -17.93
CA LEU A 219 6.28 22.26 -18.30
C LEU A 219 6.51 22.76 -19.72
N GLY A 220 6.08 23.98 -19.99
CA GLY A 220 6.52 24.76 -21.14
C GLY A 220 8.00 25.11 -21.03
N ALA A 221 8.87 24.28 -21.61
CA ALA A 221 10.09 24.70 -22.31
C ALA A 221 10.96 25.83 -21.69
N ALA A 222 11.23 25.81 -20.38
CA ALA A 222 12.09 26.83 -19.74
C ALA A 222 13.15 26.21 -18.80
N ALA A 223 13.93 25.24 -19.29
CA ALA A 223 15.21 24.87 -18.66
C ALA A 223 16.15 24.13 -19.63
N VAL A 224 16.31 24.59 -20.87
CA VAL A 224 17.42 24.18 -21.73
C VAL A 224 18.00 25.42 -22.39
N SER A 225 19.03 26.00 -21.75
CA SER A 225 20.19 26.69 -22.34
C SER A 225 20.67 27.81 -21.42
N GLY A 226 21.51 27.44 -20.45
CA GLY A 226 22.47 28.35 -19.82
C GLY A 226 23.87 27.90 -20.18
N THR A 227 24.20 27.87 -21.48
CA THR A 227 25.60 27.71 -21.91
C THR A 227 26.37 28.96 -21.49
N VAL A 228 27.15 28.84 -20.43
CA VAL A 228 28.14 29.84 -20.03
C VAL A 228 29.18 29.96 -21.15
N ARG A 229 29.09 31.03 -21.95
CA ARG A 229 30.20 31.48 -22.78
C ARG A 229 31.23 32.14 -21.87
N VAL A 230 32.38 31.49 -21.72
CA VAL A 230 33.62 32.12 -21.28
C VAL A 230 34.08 33.03 -22.41
N ALA A 231 34.15 34.34 -22.15
CA ALA A 231 34.88 35.27 -22.99
C ALA A 231 36.26 35.53 -22.34
N ALA A 232 37.26 35.51 -23.20
CA ALA A 232 38.69 35.69 -22.93
C ALA A 232 39.03 37.03 -22.28
#